data_AF-A0A6A7L1X3-F1
#
_entry.id   AF-A0A6A7L1X3-F1
#
_cell.length_a   1.000
_cell.length_b   1.000
_cell.length_c   1.000
_cell.angle_alpha   90.00
_cell.angle_beta   90.00
_cell.angle_gamma   90.00
#
_symmetry.space_group_name_H-M   'P 1'
#
loop_
_entity.id
_entity.type
_entity.pdbx_description
1 polymer ?
#
loop_
_entity_poly.entity_id
_entity_poly.type
_entity_poly.pdbx_seq_one_letter_code
_entity_poly.pdbx_strand_id
1 'polypeptide(L)'
;MDRGSCMPLRKIILPFLILGAFLGAPSLALAGTRGCLVAEHPGIETLDEKKARKWWRWDLCKAEVGITDEQSDKLEAIFQSFVPDLHRQKGELDRRETHLSTLLVEGSKEEKVREAIDRVEDARSDLGRSWALMLYRMYKVLSPDQRRKLKAFSERHNQERQPSQEQAGVRREL
;
A
#
# COMPACT_ATOMS: atom_id res chain seq x y z
N MET A 1 33.44 9.70 0.32
CA MET A 1 33.28 8.27 -0.06
C MET A 1 32.13 7.74 0.77
N ASP A 2 30.91 7.98 0.31
CA ASP A 2 30.20 7.10 -0.63
C ASP A 2 29.53 5.94 0.10
N ARG A 3 28.25 6.12 0.43
CA ARG A 3 27.24 5.08 0.56
C ARG A 3 25.91 5.69 0.16
N GLY A 4 25.67 5.70 -1.15
CA GLY A 4 24.34 5.88 -1.72
C GLY A 4 23.39 4.79 -1.24
N SER A 5 22.51 5.11 -0.30
CA SER A 5 21.26 4.37 -0.11
C SER A 5 20.24 4.91 -1.11
N CYS A 6 20.37 4.43 -2.35
CA CYS A 6 19.32 4.42 -3.34
C CYS A 6 18.10 3.74 -2.69
N MET A 7 17.01 4.48 -2.42
CA MET A 7 15.80 3.84 -1.87
C MET A 7 15.33 2.76 -2.86
N PRO A 8 15.32 1.47 -2.48
CA PRO A 8 14.85 0.43 -3.36
C PRO A 8 13.35 0.58 -3.57
N LEU A 9 12.91 0.33 -4.81
CA LEU A 9 11.53 0.08 -5.27
C LEU A 9 10.72 -0.94 -4.42
N ARG A 10 11.25 -1.43 -3.29
CA ARG A 10 10.67 -2.47 -2.42
C ARG A 10 9.57 -1.96 -1.48
N LYS A 11 9.45 -0.66 -1.21
CA LYS A 11 8.40 -0.14 -0.29
C LYS A 11 7.03 0.13 -0.93
N ILE A 12 6.87 -0.23 -2.21
CA ILE A 12 5.56 -0.16 -2.89
C ILE A 12 5.03 -1.57 -3.26
N ILE A 13 5.81 -2.62 -3.01
CA ILE A 13 5.40 -4.03 -3.16
C ILE A 13 5.83 -4.79 -1.90
N LEU A 14 5.06 -4.60 -0.83
CA LEU A 14 4.82 -5.45 0.36
C LEU A 14 4.58 -4.55 1.58
N PRO A 15 3.41 -4.67 2.21
CA PRO A 15 3.40 -4.70 3.66
C PRO A 15 2.42 -5.78 4.17
N PHE A 16 2.74 -7.06 4.02
CA PHE A 16 2.09 -8.11 4.82
C PHE A 16 3.08 -9.26 5.06
N LEU A 17 4.11 -8.96 5.83
CA LEU A 17 4.68 -9.93 6.76
C LEU A 17 4.45 -9.35 8.16
N ILE A 18 3.19 -9.43 8.61
CA ILE A 18 2.91 -9.38 10.05
C ILE A 18 2.92 -10.83 10.51
N LEU A 19 4.06 -11.21 11.06
CA LEU A 19 4.19 -12.34 11.97
C LEU A 19 3.18 -12.11 13.10
N GLY A 20 2.14 -12.95 13.15
CA GLY A 20 1.14 -12.92 14.22
C GLY A 20 1.80 -13.22 15.55
N ALA A 21 1.85 -12.22 16.43
CA ALA A 21 2.15 -12.42 17.84
C ALA A 21 0.98 -13.19 18.49
N PHE A 22 1.26 -14.45 18.82
CA PHE A 22 0.49 -15.24 19.78
C PHE A 22 0.46 -14.50 21.12
N LEU A 23 -0.73 -14.12 21.59
CA LEU A 23 -1.00 -13.93 23.01
C LEU A 23 -2.26 -14.69 23.36
N GLY A 24 -2.08 -15.82 24.06
CA GLY A 24 -3.12 -16.43 24.85
C GLY A 24 -3.28 -15.69 26.18
N ALA A 25 -4.52 -15.39 26.55
CA ALA A 25 -5.15 -15.93 27.76
C ALA A 25 -6.62 -15.49 27.81
N PRO A 26 -7.54 -16.37 28.23
CA PRO A 26 -8.94 -16.05 28.47
C PRO A 26 -9.12 -15.52 29.90
N SER A 27 -10.01 -14.56 30.12
CA SER A 27 -10.72 -14.47 31.40
C SER A 27 -12.04 -13.72 31.26
N LEU A 28 -13.09 -14.40 31.69
CA LEU A 28 -14.49 -13.98 31.76
C LEU A 28 -14.69 -12.86 32.79
N ALA A 29 -15.46 -11.84 32.44
CA ALA A 29 -16.26 -11.08 33.40
C ALA A 29 -17.56 -10.58 32.75
N LEU A 30 -18.65 -10.77 33.50
CA LEU A 30 -20.05 -10.64 33.14
C LEU A 30 -20.55 -9.20 32.91
N ALA A 31 -21.55 -9.13 32.04
CA ALA A 31 -22.80 -8.36 32.12
C ALA A 31 -22.76 -6.85 32.42
N GLY A 32 -23.17 -6.08 31.41
CA GLY A 32 -23.60 -4.70 31.54
C GLY A 32 -24.27 -4.22 30.26
N THR A 33 -25.49 -4.68 29.98
CA THR A 33 -26.34 -4.11 28.92
C THR A 33 -26.74 -2.68 29.29
N ARG A 34 -26.20 -1.69 28.58
CA ARG A 34 -26.81 -0.37 28.40
C ARG A 34 -26.17 0.35 27.21
N GLY A 35 -27.01 0.81 26.29
CA GLY A 35 -26.66 1.92 25.38
C GLY A 35 -26.18 1.50 24.00
N CYS A 36 -27.14 1.24 23.12
CA CYS A 36 -26.97 1.49 21.70
C CYS A 36 -26.65 2.99 21.51
N LEU A 37 -25.41 3.30 21.16
CA LEU A 37 -25.09 4.44 20.30
C LEU A 37 -23.87 4.01 19.50
N VAL A 38 -24.12 3.25 18.43
CA VAL A 38 -23.18 3.19 17.32
C VAL A 38 -23.15 4.62 16.80
N ALA A 39 -22.14 5.38 17.22
CA ALA A 39 -21.72 6.55 16.49
C ALA A 39 -21.25 6.01 15.14
N GLU A 40 -22.18 6.00 14.19
CA GLU A 40 -21.88 5.96 12.77
C GLU A 40 -20.87 7.08 12.55
N HIS A 41 -19.59 6.72 12.42
CA HIS A 41 -18.60 7.65 11.90
C HIS A 41 -18.86 7.70 10.40
N PRO A 42 -19.48 8.76 9.85
CA PRO A 42 -19.41 8.96 8.42
C PRO A 42 -17.93 9.13 8.11
N GLY A 43 -17.43 8.27 7.21
CA GLY A 43 -16.06 8.34 6.73
C GLY A 43 -15.76 9.75 6.21
N ILE A 44 -15.10 10.56 7.03
CA ILE A 44 -14.35 11.69 6.55
C ILE A 44 -12.96 11.14 6.19
N GLU A 45 -12.89 10.37 5.11
CA GLU A 45 -11.66 10.34 4.33
C GLU A 45 -11.44 11.78 3.88
N THR A 46 -10.48 12.47 4.49
CA THR A 46 -10.22 13.87 4.13
C THR A 46 -9.89 13.92 2.64
N LEU A 47 -10.34 14.96 1.93
CA LEU A 47 -9.96 15.18 0.53
C LEU A 47 -8.44 15.16 0.34
N ASP A 48 -7.68 15.43 1.40
CA ASP A 48 -6.23 15.37 1.48
C ASP A 48 -5.67 13.93 1.39
N GLU A 49 -6.32 12.93 2.00
CA GLU A 49 -5.97 11.51 1.86
C GLU A 49 -6.31 10.95 0.47
N LYS A 50 -7.45 11.35 -0.11
CA LYS A 50 -7.79 11.01 -1.51
C LYS A 50 -6.82 11.66 -2.48
N LYS A 51 -6.39 12.88 -2.18
CA LYS A 51 -5.28 13.55 -2.85
C LYS A 51 -4.01 12.69 -2.69
N ALA A 52 -3.63 12.20 -1.49
CA ALA A 52 -2.44 11.38 -1.23
C ALA A 52 -2.16 10.23 -2.22
N ARG A 53 -3.21 9.68 -2.87
CA ARG A 53 -3.07 8.59 -3.84
C ARG A 53 -2.73 9.02 -5.27
N LYS A 54 -3.02 10.25 -5.69
CA LYS A 54 -2.88 10.70 -7.08
C LYS A 54 -1.97 11.93 -7.19
N TRP A 55 -0.67 11.75 -6.97
CA TRP A 55 0.32 12.82 -7.02
C TRP A 55 0.28 13.64 -8.33
N TRP A 56 -0.15 13.06 -9.44
CA TRP A 56 -0.28 13.75 -10.73
C TRP A 56 -1.46 14.74 -10.80
N ARG A 57 -2.38 14.70 -9.84
CA ARG A 57 -3.50 15.64 -9.70
C ARG A 57 -3.23 16.74 -8.67
N TRP A 58 -2.06 16.73 -8.04
CA TRP A 58 -1.70 17.71 -7.02
C TRP A 58 -1.16 18.98 -7.61
N ASP A 59 -1.76 20.12 -7.26
CA ASP A 59 -1.30 21.42 -7.75
C ASP A 59 0.15 21.68 -7.34
N LEU A 60 0.54 21.34 -6.11
CA LEU A 60 1.92 21.46 -5.64
C LEU A 60 2.90 20.59 -6.46
N CYS A 61 2.57 19.32 -6.67
CA CYS A 61 3.42 18.41 -7.44
C CYS A 61 3.50 18.85 -8.91
N LYS A 62 2.36 19.24 -9.50
CA LYS A 62 2.31 19.73 -10.88
C LYS A 62 3.17 20.98 -11.07
N ALA A 63 3.07 21.94 -10.16
CA ALA A 63 3.85 23.17 -10.20
C ALA A 63 5.36 22.89 -10.08
N GLU A 64 5.79 22.09 -9.11
CA GLU A 64 7.21 21.83 -8.88
C GLU A 64 7.84 20.94 -9.96
N VAL A 65 7.14 19.88 -10.36
CA VAL A 65 7.63 18.95 -11.38
C VAL A 65 7.49 19.56 -12.78
N GLY A 66 6.58 20.52 -12.97
CA GLY A 66 6.22 21.11 -14.25
C GLY A 66 5.34 20.19 -15.09
N ILE A 67 4.41 19.47 -14.47
CA ILE A 67 3.46 18.57 -15.15
C ILE A 67 2.34 19.41 -15.75
N THR A 68 2.15 19.33 -17.07
CA THR A 68 1.05 20.04 -17.75
C THR A 68 -0.30 19.36 -17.48
N ASP A 69 -1.39 20.08 -17.71
CA ASP A 69 -2.74 19.50 -17.61
C ASP A 69 -2.92 18.32 -18.57
N GLU A 70 -2.43 18.45 -19.81
CA GLU A 70 -2.44 17.37 -20.80
C GLU A 70 -1.67 16.13 -20.30
N GLN A 71 -0.51 16.31 -19.66
CA GLN A 71 0.23 15.20 -19.06
C GLN A 71 -0.53 14.59 -17.87
N SER A 72 -1.12 15.42 -17.01
CA SER A 72 -1.93 14.98 -15.88
C SER A 72 -3.12 14.11 -16.34
N ASP A 73 -3.79 14.49 -17.41
CA ASP A 73 -4.91 13.74 -17.97
C ASP A 73 -4.46 12.44 -18.66
N LYS A 74 -3.31 12.43 -19.35
CA LYS A 74 -2.70 11.19 -19.87
C LYS A 74 -2.33 10.22 -18.75
N LEU A 75 -1.77 10.72 -17.64
CA LEU A 75 -1.44 9.92 -16.47
C LEU A 75 -2.71 9.31 -15.84
N GLU A 76 -3.79 10.11 -15.74
CA GLU A 76 -5.08 9.60 -15.26
C GLU A 76 -5.65 8.52 -16.19
N ALA A 77 -5.62 8.72 -17.50
CA ALA A 77 -6.13 7.75 -18.46
C ALA A 77 -5.38 6.41 -18.36
N ILE A 78 -4.04 6.45 -18.24
CA ILE A 78 -3.23 5.25 -18.00
C ILE A 78 -3.65 4.59 -16.69
N PHE A 79 -3.73 5.34 -15.59
CA PHE A 79 -4.14 4.80 -14.30
C PHE A 79 -5.49 4.09 -14.39
N GLN A 80 -6.52 4.77 -14.94
CA GLN A 80 -7.87 4.22 -15.07
C GLN A 80 -7.93 2.97 -15.96
N SER A 81 -7.06 2.86 -16.97
CA SER A 81 -6.99 1.65 -17.81
C SER A 81 -6.50 0.40 -17.06
N PHE A 82 -5.72 0.56 -15.98
CA PHE A 82 -5.19 -0.55 -15.18
C PHE A 82 -6.03 -0.86 -13.94
N VAL A 83 -6.77 0.11 -13.40
CA VAL A 83 -7.53 -0.02 -12.14
C VAL A 83 -8.43 -1.26 -12.10
N PRO A 84 -9.24 -1.58 -13.13
CA PRO A 84 -10.11 -2.76 -13.09
C PRO A 84 -9.34 -4.07 -12.90
N ASP A 85 -8.24 -4.25 -13.63
CA ASP A 85 -7.40 -5.44 -13.52
C ASP A 85 -6.65 -5.51 -12.20
N LEU A 86 -6.14 -4.38 -11.71
CA LEU A 86 -5.47 -4.32 -10.41
C LEU A 86 -6.43 -4.68 -9.26
N HIS A 87 -7.68 -4.21 -9.31
CA HIS A 87 -8.70 -4.59 -8.33
C HIS A 87 -9.01 -6.08 -8.40
N ARG A 88 -9.19 -6.63 -9.60
CA ARG A 88 -9.43 -8.06 -9.80
C ARG A 88 -8.26 -8.91 -9.26
N GLN A 89 -7.03 -8.56 -9.61
CA GLN A 89 -5.82 -9.27 -9.16
C GLN A 89 -5.62 -9.18 -7.65
N LYS A 90 -5.91 -8.01 -7.05
CA LYS A 90 -5.88 -7.85 -5.60
C LYS A 90 -6.92 -8.75 -4.92
N GLY A 91 -8.14 -8.81 -5.45
CA GLY A 91 -9.17 -9.71 -4.94
C GLY A 91 -8.77 -11.19 -5.02
N GLU A 92 -8.08 -11.59 -6.10
CA GLU A 92 -7.54 -12.95 -6.22
C GLU A 92 -6.41 -13.24 -5.23
N LEU A 93 -5.51 -12.28 -5.00
CA LEU A 93 -4.47 -12.40 -3.97
C LEU A 93 -5.11 -12.58 -2.58
N ASP A 94 -6.10 -11.76 -2.23
CA ASP A 94 -6.79 -11.80 -0.93
C ASP A 94 -7.49 -13.13 -0.69
N ARG A 95 -8.13 -13.69 -1.72
CA ARG A 95 -8.75 -15.02 -1.65
C ARG A 95 -7.72 -16.11 -1.40
N ARG A 96 -6.57 -16.06 -2.09
CA ARG A 96 -5.51 -17.07 -1.96
C ARG A 96 -4.80 -16.99 -0.61
N GLU A 97 -4.54 -15.78 -0.11
CA GLU A 97 -3.96 -15.55 1.22
C GLU A 97 -4.92 -16.03 2.32
N THR A 98 -6.23 -15.77 2.17
CA THR A 98 -7.27 -16.30 3.06
C THR A 98 -7.28 -17.83 3.07
N HIS A 99 -7.24 -18.45 1.89
CA HIS A 99 -7.21 -19.91 1.76
C HIS A 99 -5.96 -20.53 2.40
N LEU A 100 -4.78 -19.94 2.17
CA LEU A 100 -3.54 -20.36 2.81
C LEU A 100 -3.64 -20.25 4.34
N SER A 101 -4.19 -19.15 4.85
CA SER A 101 -4.42 -18.97 6.29
C SER A 101 -5.30 -20.07 6.88
N THR A 102 -6.39 -20.45 6.18
CA THR A 102 -7.26 -21.55 6.60
C THR A 102 -6.50 -22.88 6.67
N LEU A 103 -5.71 -23.23 5.64
CA LEU A 103 -4.95 -24.48 5.63
C LEU A 103 -3.93 -24.57 6.79
N LEU A 104 -3.32 -23.44 7.15
CA LEU A 104 -2.38 -23.36 8.27
C LEU A 104 -3.09 -23.56 9.62
N VAL A 105 -4.26 -22.96 9.81
CA VAL A 105 -5.06 -23.10 11.05
C VAL A 105 -5.59 -24.53 11.20
N GLU A 106 -5.99 -25.17 10.10
CA GLU A 106 -6.52 -26.54 10.09
C GLU A 106 -5.44 -27.62 10.26
N GLY A 107 -4.15 -27.27 10.26
CA GLY A 107 -3.07 -28.24 10.32
C GLY A 107 -3.05 -29.16 9.10
N SER A 108 -3.34 -28.61 7.92
CA SER A 108 -3.36 -29.37 6.66
C SER A 108 -2.00 -29.99 6.33
N LYS A 109 -2.01 -31.04 5.50
CA LYS A 109 -0.79 -31.70 5.00
C LYS A 109 0.14 -30.70 4.29
N GLU A 110 1.44 -30.88 4.50
CA GLU A 110 2.49 -30.00 3.97
C GLU A 110 2.38 -29.78 2.46
N GLU A 111 2.06 -30.81 1.69
CA GLU A 111 1.95 -30.71 0.24
C GLU A 111 0.88 -29.70 -0.18
N LYS A 112 -0.27 -29.69 0.51
CA LYS A 112 -1.35 -28.73 0.25
C LYS A 112 -0.96 -27.30 0.62
N VAL A 113 -0.23 -27.15 1.74
CA VAL A 113 0.26 -25.83 2.17
C VAL A 113 1.26 -25.28 1.17
N ARG A 114 2.20 -26.12 0.68
CA ARG A 114 3.17 -25.75 -0.35
C ARG A 114 2.50 -25.30 -1.64
N GLU A 115 1.53 -26.06 -2.14
CA GLU A 115 0.75 -25.66 -3.32
C GLU A 115 -0.01 -24.34 -3.12
N ALA A 116 -0.53 -24.09 -1.91
CA ALA A 116 -1.21 -22.84 -1.61
C ALA A 116 -0.24 -21.65 -1.54
N ILE A 117 0.98 -21.84 -1.02
CA ILE A 117 2.06 -20.84 -1.06
C ILE A 117 2.37 -20.47 -2.50
N ASP A 118 2.62 -21.45 -3.37
CA ASP A 118 2.94 -21.20 -4.78
C ASP A 118 1.83 -20.37 -5.46
N ARG A 119 0.56 -20.70 -5.18
CA ARG A 119 -0.57 -19.92 -5.70
C ARG A 119 -0.60 -18.48 -5.17
N VAL A 120 -0.27 -18.25 -3.90
CA VAL A 120 -0.17 -16.89 -3.34
C VAL A 120 0.93 -16.10 -4.05
N GLU A 121 2.11 -16.71 -4.24
CA GLU A 121 3.23 -16.06 -4.91
C GLU A 121 2.92 -15.74 -6.39
N ASP A 122 2.25 -16.63 -7.11
CA ASP A 122 1.80 -16.38 -8.48
C ASP A 122 0.87 -15.16 -8.56
N ALA A 123 -0.14 -15.09 -7.69
CA ALA A 123 -1.08 -13.96 -7.67
C ALA A 123 -0.39 -12.64 -7.29
N ARG A 124 0.57 -12.70 -6.36
CA ARG A 124 1.38 -11.54 -5.98
C ARG A 124 2.26 -11.07 -7.15
N SER A 125 2.85 -12.00 -7.88
CA SER A 125 3.66 -11.72 -9.08
C SER A 125 2.82 -11.04 -10.17
N ASP A 126 1.61 -11.55 -10.43
CA ASP A 126 0.70 -10.98 -11.43
C ASP A 126 0.28 -9.55 -11.11
N LEU A 127 -0.11 -9.29 -9.86
CA LEU A 127 -0.43 -7.95 -9.37
C LEU A 127 0.78 -7.02 -9.47
N GLY A 128 1.94 -7.48 -8.98
CA GLY A 128 3.18 -6.71 -8.98
C GLY A 128 3.62 -6.32 -10.40
N ARG A 129 3.52 -7.24 -11.36
CA ARG A 129 3.84 -7.00 -12.78
C ARG A 129 2.93 -5.94 -13.38
N SER A 130 1.63 -6.06 -13.16
CA SER A 130 0.62 -5.15 -13.72
C SER A 130 0.79 -3.74 -13.15
N TRP A 131 1.03 -3.65 -11.84
CA TRP A 131 1.29 -2.39 -11.15
C TRP A 131 2.61 -1.74 -11.62
N ALA A 132 3.68 -2.52 -11.75
CA ALA A 132 4.97 -2.03 -12.26
C ALA A 132 4.86 -1.53 -13.71
N LEU A 133 4.09 -2.23 -14.56
CA LEU A 133 3.87 -1.83 -15.94
C LEU A 133 3.03 -0.54 -16.04
N MET A 134 2.00 -0.39 -15.19
CA MET A 134 1.23 0.86 -15.08
C MET A 134 2.17 2.03 -14.75
N LEU A 135 2.99 1.90 -13.70
CA LEU A 135 3.95 2.94 -13.34
C LEU A 135 4.93 3.22 -14.47
N TYR A 136 5.52 2.20 -15.09
CA TYR A 136 6.42 2.39 -16.22
C TYR A 136 5.79 3.25 -17.32
N ARG A 137 4.54 2.94 -17.70
CA ARG A 137 3.80 3.72 -18.71
C ARG A 137 3.53 5.15 -18.26
N MET A 138 3.18 5.36 -17.00
CA MET A 138 3.02 6.71 -16.43
C MET A 138 4.33 7.50 -16.50
N TYR A 139 5.46 6.92 -16.10
CA TYR A 139 6.77 7.58 -16.17
C TYR A 139 7.15 7.94 -17.61
N LYS A 140 6.72 7.17 -18.61
CA LYS A 140 6.97 7.46 -20.03
C LYS A 140 6.26 8.73 -20.54
N VAL A 141 5.19 9.18 -19.90
CA VAL A 141 4.51 10.47 -20.20
C VAL A 141 5.38 11.67 -19.80
N LEU A 142 6.23 11.50 -18.79
CA LEU A 142 7.10 12.54 -18.26
C LEU A 142 8.41 12.62 -19.04
N SER A 143 8.94 13.82 -19.20
CA SER A 143 10.28 14.06 -19.71
C SER A 143 11.35 13.55 -18.72
N PRO A 144 12.58 13.28 -19.16
CA PRO A 144 13.66 12.89 -18.25
C PRO A 144 13.91 13.88 -17.11
N ASP A 145 13.72 15.19 -17.37
CA ASP A 145 13.85 16.23 -16.34
C ASP A 145 12.72 16.18 -15.31
N GLN A 146 11.48 16.05 -15.78
CA GLN A 146 10.30 15.88 -14.91
C GLN A 146 10.44 14.64 -14.03
N ARG A 147 11.00 13.53 -14.54
CA ARG A 147 11.24 12.33 -13.71
C ARG A 147 12.23 12.58 -12.58
N ARG A 148 13.30 13.35 -12.82
CA ARG A 148 14.26 13.72 -11.76
C ARG A 148 13.60 14.62 -10.71
N LYS A 149 12.83 15.62 -11.14
CA LYS A 149 12.07 16.50 -10.24
C LYS A 149 11.05 15.71 -9.41
N LEU A 150 10.32 14.79 -10.03
CA LEU A 150 9.35 13.92 -9.34
C LEU A 150 10.02 13.04 -8.30
N LYS A 151 11.21 12.48 -8.59
CA LYS A 151 11.99 11.70 -7.62
C LYS A 151 12.36 12.56 -6.41
N ALA A 152 12.90 13.76 -6.64
CA ALA A 152 13.27 14.69 -5.56
C ALA A 152 12.05 15.12 -4.73
N PHE A 153 10.93 15.46 -5.39
CA PHE A 153 9.66 15.78 -4.72
C PHE A 153 9.19 14.63 -3.82
N SER A 154 9.21 13.39 -4.34
CA SER A 154 8.77 12.20 -3.61
C SER A 154 9.65 11.87 -2.41
N GLU A 155 10.97 12.05 -2.54
CA GLU A 155 11.93 11.80 -1.45
C GLU A 155 11.71 12.75 -0.28
N ARG A 156 11.53 14.05 -0.56
CA ARG A 156 11.26 15.06 0.49
C ARG A 156 9.91 14.82 1.17
N HIS A 157 8.84 14.62 0.39
CA HIS A 157 7.50 14.37 0.94
C HIS A 157 7.41 13.02 1.68
N ASN A 158 8.28 12.05 1.40
CA ASN A 158 8.36 10.81 2.17
C ASN A 158 9.12 11.01 3.50
N GLN A 159 10.18 11.83 3.51
CA GLN A 159 10.90 12.19 4.73
C GLN A 159 10.02 13.01 5.69
N GLU A 160 9.25 13.96 5.17
CA GLU A 160 8.31 14.78 5.93
C GLU A 160 7.15 13.99 6.54
N ARG A 161 6.82 12.82 5.97
CA ARG A 161 5.85 11.88 6.55
C ARG A 161 6.46 10.94 7.59
N GLN A 162 7.78 10.84 7.67
CA GLN A 162 8.49 9.99 8.63
C GLN A 162 8.79 10.58 10.04
N PRO A 163 8.47 11.84 10.43
CA PRO A 163 8.76 12.32 11.77
C PRO A 163 7.56 12.08 12.69
N SER A 164 7.47 10.90 13.31
CA SER A 164 6.68 10.64 14.55
C SER A 164 6.76 9.20 15.09
N GLN A 165 7.12 8.20 14.28
CA GLN A 165 7.12 6.81 14.77
C GLN A 165 8.27 6.48 15.72
N GLU A 166 9.39 7.20 15.63
CA GLU A 166 10.55 7.00 16.51
C GLU A 166 10.37 7.68 17.89
N GLN A 167 9.57 8.75 17.98
CA GLN A 167 9.23 9.41 19.26
C GLN A 167 8.04 8.76 19.99
N ALA A 168 7.18 8.02 19.27
CA ALA A 168 6.08 7.26 19.88
C ALA A 168 6.54 5.94 20.55
N GLY A 169 7.74 5.46 20.24
CA GLY A 169 8.37 4.31 20.92
C GLY A 169 9.03 4.69 22.24
N VAL A 170 9.66 5.86 22.32
CA VAL A 170 10.41 6.30 23.52
C VAL A 170 9.48 6.72 24.68
N ARG A 171 8.24 7.14 24.41
CA ARG A 171 7.28 7.55 25.45
C ARG A 171 6.56 6.40 26.16
N ARG A 172 6.78 5.14 25.75
CA ARG A 172 6.15 3.97 26.38
C ARG A 172 7.03 3.26 27.41
N GLU A 173 8.27 3.72 27.63
CA GLU A 173 9.23 3.09 28.54
C GLU A 173 9.62 3.96 29.76
N LEU A 174 8.75 4.88 30.18
CA LEU A 174 8.90 5.63 31.43
C LEU A 174 7.67 5.49 32.33
#